data_AF-A0A428EBJ4-F1
#
_entry.id   AF-A0A428EBJ4-F1
#
_cell.length_a   1.000
_cell.length_b   1.000
_cell.length_c   1.000
_cell.angle_alpha   90.00
_cell.angle_beta   90.00
_cell.angle_gamma   90.00
#
_symmetry.space_group_name_H-M   'P 1'
#
loop_
_entity.id
_entity.type
_entity.pdbx_description
1 polymer ?
#
loop_
_entity_poly.entity_id
_entity_poly.type
_entity_poly.pdbx_seq_one_letter_code
_entity_poly.pdbx_strand_id
1 'polypeptide(L)'
;MLSHLKLLISLDKKTKSILKKWRKQNPNTKYIFENEFKKPIPSTLPRKWLIKIVEGSDLRPIKIHGFRHTHANLCFDAGMTLKQVQHRLGHSDLKTTMNVYTHIAKQAKDDIGERFANYIDF
;
A
#
# COMPACT_ATOMS: atom_id res chain seq x y z
N MET A 1 18.52 5.56 -20.47
CA MET A 1 18.90 5.32 -19.06
C MET A 1 17.83 5.98 -18.20
N LEU A 2 16.78 5.25 -17.83
CA LEU A 2 15.63 5.81 -17.12
C LEU A 2 16.07 6.25 -15.71
N SER A 3 16.00 7.54 -15.45
CA SER A 3 16.18 8.11 -14.11
C SER A 3 15.16 7.46 -13.17
N HIS A 4 15.61 6.63 -12.24
CA HIS A 4 14.77 6.15 -11.16
C HIS A 4 14.38 7.35 -10.30
N LEU A 5 13.19 7.90 -10.55
CA LEU A 5 12.55 8.90 -9.67
C LEU A 5 12.51 8.32 -8.26
N LYS A 6 13.34 8.87 -7.37
CA LYS A 6 13.33 8.55 -5.94
C LYS A 6 12.04 9.12 -5.36
N LEU A 7 11.10 8.25 -5.01
CA LEU A 7 9.90 8.63 -4.27
C LEU A 7 10.21 8.68 -2.77
N LEU A 8 9.91 9.80 -2.13
CA LEU A 8 9.94 9.93 -0.67
C LEU A 8 8.53 9.72 -0.11
N ILE A 9 8.37 8.80 0.84
CA ILE A 9 7.10 8.55 1.51
C ILE A 9 7.21 8.89 2.99
N SER A 10 6.15 9.50 3.54
CA SER A 10 6.04 9.70 4.97
C SER A 10 5.61 8.39 5.66
N LEU A 11 6.25 8.11 6.80
CA LEU A 11 5.93 7.00 7.69
C LEU A 11 5.27 7.53 8.96
N ASP A 12 4.23 6.83 9.43
CA ASP A 12 3.55 7.11 10.68
C ASP A 12 4.42 6.77 11.90
N LYS A 13 3.99 7.22 13.08
CA LYS A 13 4.74 7.04 14.34
C LYS A 13 4.95 5.56 14.68
N LYS A 14 3.95 4.70 14.45
CA LYS A 14 4.01 3.27 14.78
C LYS A 14 5.01 2.57 13.87
N THR A 15 4.95 2.80 12.55
CA THR A 15 5.93 2.23 11.61
C THR A 15 7.35 2.70 11.93
N LYS A 16 7.56 3.98 12.21
CA LYS A 16 8.86 4.50 12.65
C LYS A 16 9.37 3.81 13.91
N SER A 17 8.50 3.59 14.90
CA SER A 17 8.86 2.92 16.16
C SER A 17 9.30 1.47 15.92
N ILE A 18 8.55 0.73 15.11
CA ILE A 18 8.88 -0.66 14.74
C ILE A 18 10.25 -0.73 14.06
N LEU A 19 10.50 0.12 13.06
CA LEU A 19 11.79 0.16 12.35
C LEU A 19 12.95 0.54 13.26
N LYS A 20 12.76 1.47 14.21
CA LYS A 20 13.76 1.83 15.21
C LYS A 20 14.07 0.66 16.14
N LYS A 21 13.05 -0.03 16.65
CA LYS A 21 13.21 -1.22 17.50
C LYS A 21 13.97 -2.32 16.75
N TRP A 22 13.57 -2.59 15.50
CA TRP A 22 14.24 -3.56 14.66
C TRP A 22 15.72 -3.21 14.43
N ARG A 23 16.04 -1.95 14.13
CA ARG A 23 17.43 -1.50 13.93
C ARG A 23 18.30 -1.65 15.19
N LYS A 24 17.74 -1.42 16.38
CA LYS A 24 18.46 -1.65 17.65
C LYS A 24 18.82 -3.12 17.84
N GLN A 25 17.94 -4.04 17.44
CA GLN A 25 18.19 -5.48 17.50
C GLN A 25 19.15 -5.97 16.40
N ASN A 26 19.27 -5.20 15.31
CA ASN A 26 20.01 -5.55 14.11
C ASN A 26 20.97 -4.41 13.71
N PRO A 27 21.97 -4.07 14.54
CA PRO A 27 22.81 -2.89 14.32
C PRO A 27 23.71 -3.01 13.08
N ASN A 28 24.17 -4.22 12.78
CA ASN A 28 25.19 -4.49 11.76
C ASN A 28 24.61 -4.92 10.39
N THR A 29 23.28 -4.85 10.22
CA THR A 29 22.62 -5.27 8.98
C THR A 29 22.67 -4.18 7.93
N LYS A 30 22.97 -4.55 6.69
CA LYS A 30 23.04 -3.61 5.56
C LYS A 30 21.64 -3.32 5.03
N TYR A 31 20.77 -4.33 4.95
CA TYR A 31 19.40 -4.19 4.47
C TYR A 31 18.41 -4.44 5.60
N ILE A 32 17.22 -3.83 5.52
CA ILE A 32 16.14 -4.11 6.49
C ILE A 32 15.67 -5.57 6.34
N PHE A 33 15.65 -6.08 5.11
CA PHE A 33 15.29 -7.45 4.81
C PHE A 33 16.49 -8.15 4.17
N GLU A 34 17.38 -8.67 5.01
CA GLU A 34 18.53 -9.49 4.58
C GLU A 34 18.40 -10.94 5.03
N ASN A 35 19.05 -11.84 4.29
CA ASN A 35 19.24 -13.23 4.68
C ASN A 35 20.52 -13.40 5.50
N GLU A 36 20.77 -14.63 5.96
CA GLU A 36 21.97 -15.01 6.73
C GLU A 36 23.30 -14.70 6.03
N PHE A 37 23.28 -14.58 4.70
CA PHE A 37 24.44 -14.21 3.88
C PHE A 37 24.59 -12.69 3.66
N LYS A 38 23.88 -11.86 4.43
CA LYS A 38 23.87 -10.37 4.32
C LYS A 38 23.45 -9.85 2.93
N LYS A 39 22.70 -10.65 2.18
CA LYS A 39 22.11 -10.26 0.88
C LYS A 39 20.63 -9.92 1.06
N PRO A 40 20.06 -9.04 0.22
CA PRO A 40 18.61 -8.80 0.24
C PRO A 40 17.83 -10.09 0.07
N ILE A 41 16.72 -10.24 0.79
CA ILE A 41 15.84 -11.39 0.59
C ILE A 41 15.30 -11.41 -0.86
N PRO A 42 15.21 -12.58 -1.51
CA PRO A 42 14.57 -12.70 -2.82
C PRO A 42 13.10 -12.27 -2.77
N SER A 43 12.62 -11.63 -3.85
CA SER A 43 11.23 -11.18 -3.99
C SER A 43 10.20 -12.31 -3.94
N THR A 44 10.63 -13.57 -4.14
CA THR A 44 9.79 -14.76 -4.05
C THR A 44 9.51 -15.22 -2.61
N LEU A 45 10.37 -14.86 -1.64
CA LEU A 45 10.23 -15.31 -0.26
C LEU A 45 8.95 -14.80 0.43
N PRO A 46 8.58 -13.51 0.34
CA PRO A 46 7.33 -13.04 0.94
C PRO A 46 6.12 -13.86 0.51
N ARG A 47 6.06 -14.27 -0.77
CA ARG A 47 4.97 -15.12 -1.27
C ARG A 47 4.97 -16.49 -0.61
N LYS A 48 6.13 -17.13 -0.47
CA LYS A 48 6.25 -18.44 0.20
C LYS A 48 5.85 -18.35 1.67
N TRP A 49 6.31 -17.31 2.37
CA TRP A 49 5.92 -17.07 3.77
C TRP A 49 4.43 -16.84 3.91
N LEU A 50 3.82 -16.04 3.03
CA LEU A 50 2.38 -15.83 3.05
C LEU A 50 1.64 -17.15 2.92
N ILE A 51 1.93 -17.98 1.89
CA ILE A 51 1.28 -19.28 1.71
C ILE A 51 1.35 -20.13 2.98
N LYS A 52 2.54 -20.23 3.59
CA LYS A 52 2.75 -20.98 4.84
C LYS A 52 1.96 -20.43 6.02
N ILE A 53 1.78 -19.10 6.11
CA ILE A 53 0.99 -18.47 7.19
C ILE A 53 -0.51 -18.76 7.00
N VAL A 54 -1.01 -18.80 5.76
CA VAL A 54 -2.43 -19.07 5.49
C VAL A 54 -2.76 -20.56 5.53
N GLU A 55 -1.76 -21.44 5.41
CA GLU A 55 -1.92 -22.89 5.44
C GLU A 55 -2.55 -23.34 6.75
N GLY A 56 -3.69 -24.04 6.66
CA GLY A 56 -4.45 -24.48 7.84
C GLY A 56 -5.31 -23.42 8.52
N SER A 57 -5.45 -22.23 7.92
CA SER A 57 -6.38 -21.18 8.38
C SER A 57 -7.59 -21.07 7.45
N ASP A 58 -8.70 -20.50 7.96
CA ASP A 58 -9.90 -20.20 7.16
C ASP A 58 -9.76 -18.95 6.29
N LEU A 59 -8.55 -18.37 6.22
CA LEU A 59 -8.30 -17.14 5.48
C LEU A 59 -8.20 -17.40 3.98
N ARG A 60 -8.88 -16.57 3.19
CA ARG A 60 -8.77 -16.62 1.72
C ARG A 60 -7.33 -16.26 1.29
N PRO A 61 -6.66 -17.10 0.48
CA PRO A 61 -5.34 -16.78 -0.03
C PRO A 61 -5.34 -15.51 -0.89
N ILE A 62 -4.34 -14.65 -0.68
CA ILE A 62 -4.11 -13.46 -1.52
C ILE A 62 -2.71 -13.51 -2.17
N LYS A 63 -2.50 -12.72 -3.22
CA LYS A 63 -1.16 -12.44 -3.75
C LYS A 63 -0.47 -11.39 -2.88
N ILE A 64 0.87 -11.33 -2.92
CA ILE A 64 1.64 -10.30 -2.20
C ILE A 64 1.26 -8.88 -2.62
N HIS A 65 0.98 -8.65 -3.91
CA HIS A 65 0.46 -7.37 -4.38
C HIS A 65 -0.93 -7.02 -3.81
N GLY A 66 -1.67 -8.01 -3.28
CA GLY A 66 -2.93 -7.79 -2.57
C GLY A 66 -2.78 -6.81 -1.40
N PHE A 67 -1.69 -6.88 -0.64
CA PHE A 67 -1.42 -5.91 0.44
C PHE A 67 -1.33 -4.47 -0.07
N ARG A 68 -0.74 -4.26 -1.26
CA ARG A 68 -0.64 -2.93 -1.87
C ARG A 68 -2.00 -2.43 -2.35
N HIS A 69 -2.85 -3.31 -2.87
CA HIS A 69 -4.23 -2.96 -3.21
C HIS A 69 -5.04 -2.59 -1.96
N THR A 70 -4.97 -3.40 -0.90
CA THR A 70 -5.62 -3.08 0.38
C THR A 70 -5.14 -1.72 0.92
N HIS A 71 -3.84 -1.43 0.85
CA HIS A 71 -3.29 -0.13 1.26
C HIS A 71 -3.87 1.03 0.43
N ALA A 72 -4.02 0.85 -0.88
CA ALA A 72 -4.64 1.86 -1.74
C ALA A 72 -6.12 2.11 -1.37
N ASN A 73 -6.89 1.04 -1.17
CA ASN A 73 -8.30 1.13 -0.75
C ASN A 73 -8.41 1.89 0.57
N LEU A 74 -7.64 1.50 1.58
CA LEU A 74 -7.67 2.16 2.89
C LEU A 74 -7.27 3.64 2.83
N CYS A 75 -6.38 4.03 1.91
CA CYS A 75 -6.09 5.44 1.69
C CYS A 75 -7.30 6.20 1.12
N PHE A 76 -8.04 5.60 0.19
CA PHE A 76 -9.27 6.19 -0.33
C PHE A 76 -10.38 6.26 0.72
N ASP A 77 -10.57 5.19 1.50
CA ASP A 77 -11.55 5.15 2.60
C ASP A 77 -11.22 6.21 3.67
N ALA A 78 -9.92 6.51 3.86
CA ALA A 78 -9.46 7.62 4.71
C ALA A 78 -9.61 9.01 4.08
N GLY A 79 -10.30 9.14 2.93
CA GLY A 79 -10.58 10.41 2.25
C GLY A 79 -9.44 10.98 1.42
N MET A 80 -8.38 10.21 1.13
CA MET A 80 -7.28 10.71 0.29
C MET A 80 -7.71 10.82 -1.17
N THR A 81 -7.32 11.90 -1.82
CA THR A 81 -7.56 12.11 -3.25
C THR A 81 -6.77 11.14 -4.12
N LEU A 82 -7.24 10.89 -5.35
CA LEU A 82 -6.53 10.06 -6.35
C LEU A 82 -5.06 10.45 -6.52
N LYS A 83 -4.77 11.76 -6.59
CA LYS A 83 -3.40 12.26 -6.74
C LYS A 83 -2.52 11.96 -5.52
N GLN A 84 -3.06 12.08 -4.31
CA GLN A 84 -2.34 11.73 -3.08
C GLN A 84 -2.05 10.23 -3.00
N VAL A 85 -3.01 9.37 -3.35
CA VAL A 85 -2.82 7.91 -3.38
C VAL A 85 -1.81 7.51 -4.45
N GLN A 86 -1.91 8.07 -5.65
CA GLN A 86 -0.95 7.82 -6.74
C GLN A 86 0.47 8.20 -6.33
N HIS A 87 0.67 9.39 -5.76
CA HIS A 87 1.97 9.84 -5.27
C HIS A 87 2.50 8.90 -4.18
N ARG A 88 1.67 8.52 -3.21
CA ARG A 88 2.05 7.60 -2.11
C ARG A 88 2.48 6.22 -2.61
N LEU A 89 1.85 5.72 -3.67
CA LEU A 89 2.18 4.42 -4.26
C LEU A 89 3.40 4.50 -5.20
N GLY A 90 3.66 5.64 -5.82
CA GLY A 90 4.71 5.76 -6.84
C GLY A 90 4.36 5.06 -8.15
N HIS A 91 3.07 4.98 -8.48
CA HIS A 91 2.64 4.50 -9.79
C HIS A 91 2.92 5.58 -10.85
N SER A 92 3.77 5.24 -11.82
CA SER A 92 3.88 5.99 -13.07
C SER A 92 2.63 5.84 -13.94
N ASP A 93 1.95 4.68 -13.85
CA ASP A 93 0.73 4.37 -14.59
C ASP A 93 -0.52 4.52 -13.72
N LEU A 94 -1.40 5.46 -14.13
CA LEU A 94 -2.69 5.78 -13.52
C LEU A 94 -3.69 4.62 -13.56
N LYS A 95 -3.55 3.68 -14.52
CA LYS A 95 -4.58 2.67 -14.82
C LYS A 95 -4.87 1.73 -13.66
N THR A 96 -3.83 1.34 -12.91
CA THR A 96 -3.98 0.42 -11.76
C THR A 96 -4.65 1.10 -10.57
N THR A 97 -4.30 2.36 -10.30
CA THR A 97 -4.91 3.16 -9.21
C THR A 97 -6.36 3.51 -9.54
N MET A 98 -6.64 3.84 -10.81
CA MET A 98 -7.98 4.19 -11.27
C MET A 98 -8.94 2.99 -11.19
N ASN A 99 -8.51 1.77 -11.53
CA ASN A 99 -9.35 0.58 -11.40
C ASN A 99 -9.78 0.31 -9.95
N VAL A 100 -8.95 0.66 -8.98
CA VAL A 100 -9.28 0.58 -7.56
C VAL A 100 -10.26 1.70 -7.17
N TYR A 101 -9.96 2.93 -7.60
CA TYR A 101 -10.81 4.09 -7.33
C TYR A 101 -12.22 3.97 -7.91
N THR A 102 -12.36 3.47 -9.15
CA THR A 102 -13.66 3.34 -9.82
C THR A 102 -14.61 2.39 -9.10
N HIS A 103 -14.09 1.38 -8.40
CA HIS A 103 -14.91 0.47 -7.59
C HIS A 103 -15.49 1.18 -6.35
N ILE A 104 -14.70 2.03 -5.71
CA ILE A 104 -15.13 2.84 -4.54
C ILE A 104 -16.08 3.95 -4.99
N ALA A 105 -15.73 4.66 -6.07
CA ALA A 105 -16.55 5.73 -6.62
C ALA A 105 -17.91 5.21 -7.12
N LYS A 106 -17.99 3.97 -7.66
CA LYS A 106 -19.28 3.35 -8.02
C LYS A 106 -20.21 3.16 -6.82
N GLN A 107 -19.69 2.89 -5.62
CA GLN A 107 -20.51 2.82 -4.40
C GLN A 107 -20.97 4.19 -3.91
N ALA A 108 -20.24 5.26 -4.25
CA ALA A 108 -20.56 6.63 -3.84
C ALA A 108 -21.49 7.39 -4.80
N LYS A 109 -21.93 6.77 -5.91
CA LYS A 109 -22.61 7.47 -7.02
C LYS A 109 -24.05 7.87 -6.76
N ASP A 110 -24.74 7.23 -5.82
CA ASP A 110 -26.19 7.39 -5.69
C ASP A 110 -26.61 8.68 -4.93
N ASP A 111 -25.66 9.42 -4.36
CA ASP A 111 -25.91 10.64 -3.56
C ASP A 111 -25.22 11.89 -4.13
N ILE A 112 -24.57 11.80 -5.30
CA ILE A 112 -23.79 12.92 -5.84
C ILE A 112 -24.68 14.11 -6.25
N GLY A 113 -25.86 13.82 -6.81
CA GLY A 113 -26.83 14.84 -7.21
C GLY A 113 -27.34 15.64 -6.01
N GLU A 114 -27.81 14.95 -4.98
CA GLU A 114 -28.32 15.55 -3.74
C GLU A 114 -27.25 16.38 -3.02
N ARG A 115 -26.01 15.84 -2.91
CA ARG A 115 -24.91 16.55 -2.25
C ARG A 115 -24.48 17.81 -3.00
N PHE A 116 -24.52 17.78 -4.33
CA PHE A 116 -24.23 18.95 -5.13
C PHE A 116 -25.32 20.01 -4.97
N ALA A 117 -26.60 19.62 -5.10
CA ALA A 117 -27.76 20.51 -4.89
C ALA A 117 -27.71 21.21 -3.52
N ASN A 118 -27.50 20.45 -2.44
CA ASN A 118 -27.34 20.98 -1.09
C ASN A 118 -26.13 21.94 -0.93
N TYR A 119 -25.06 21.76 -1.71
CA TYR A 119 -23.88 22.64 -1.64
C TYR A 119 -24.08 23.96 -2.39
N ILE A 120 -24.81 23.93 -3.50
CA ILE A 120 -25.10 25.13 -4.31
C ILE A 120 -26.41 25.82 -3.90
N ASP A 121 -27.08 25.31 -2.86
CA ASP A 121 -28.37 25.80 -2.36
C ASP A 121 -29.45 25.84 -3.47
N PHE A 122 -29.51 24.77 -4.26
CA PHE A 122 -30.45 24.56 -5.36
C PHE A 122 -31.48 23.48 -5.05
#